data_AF-A0A3P6TSS3-F1
#
_entry.id   AF-A0A3P6TSS3-F1
#
_cell.length_a   1.000
_cell.length_b   1.000
_cell.length_c   1.000
_cell.angle_alpha   90.00
_cell.angle_beta   90.00
_cell.angle_gamma   90.00
#
_symmetry.space_group_name_H-M   'P 1'
#
loop_
_entity.id
_entity.type
_entity.pdbx_description
1 polymer ?
#
loop_
_entity_poly.entity_id
_entity_poly.type
_entity_poly.pdbx_seq_one_letter_code
_entity_poly.pdbx_strand_id
1 'polypeptide(L)'
;MDCKGALAEMGQWRECLNEVLTMVESIKRNVESSDWNERMSGLLNYIEQLDREATIETEVLKEIHSQGSSADSDTSRDRFRKRIEEIGWEEPNKRGEAADRIDELRKVERADTSSTVEVEKIYYSRKDPYTKRDIKDPVQNKICKHVYDKESALVNIRECKKRRLVCRCPVSGCPNKKPLVMSDMVAFSKFYDCLKD
;
A
#
# COMPACT_ATOMS: atom_id res chain seq x y z
N MET A 1 15.79 -41.17 -16.48
CA MET A 1 15.53 -39.81 -15.99
C MET A 1 15.57 -39.84 -14.46
N ASP A 2 16.42 -39.03 -13.82
CA ASP A 2 16.42 -38.93 -12.35
C ASP A 2 15.26 -38.04 -11.90
N CYS A 3 14.10 -38.67 -11.65
CA CYS A 3 12.90 -37.95 -11.23
C CYS A 3 13.06 -37.35 -9.83
N LYS A 4 13.91 -37.93 -8.97
CA LYS A 4 14.10 -37.45 -7.60
C LYS A 4 14.93 -36.16 -7.60
N GLY A 5 16.01 -36.11 -8.38
CA GLY A 5 16.80 -34.90 -8.59
C GLY A 5 15.96 -33.78 -9.20
N ALA A 6 15.22 -34.09 -10.28
CA ALA A 6 14.35 -33.13 -10.93
C ALA A 6 13.29 -32.55 -9.98
N LEU A 7 12.61 -33.39 -9.18
CA LEU A 7 11.63 -32.93 -8.19
C LEU A 7 12.24 -32.00 -7.12
N ALA A 8 13.49 -32.26 -6.71
CA ALA A 8 14.20 -31.39 -5.78
C ALA A 8 14.51 -30.02 -6.40
N GLU A 9 14.96 -29.99 -7.65
CA GLU A 9 15.19 -28.74 -8.40
C GLU A 9 13.90 -27.95 -8.60
N MET A 10 12.78 -28.62 -8.91
CA MET A 10 11.48 -27.96 -9.00
C MET A 10 11.03 -27.36 -7.66
N GLY A 11 11.34 -28.02 -6.54
CA GLY A 11 11.12 -27.47 -5.20
C GLY A 11 11.89 -26.17 -4.96
N GLN A 12 13.18 -26.14 -5.29
CA GLN A 12 14.02 -24.93 -5.18
C GLN A 12 13.52 -23.80 -6.10
N TRP A 13 13.10 -24.15 -7.32
CA TRP A 13 12.50 -23.18 -8.23
C TRP A 13 11.23 -22.55 -7.66
N ARG A 14 10.37 -23.33 -6.99
CA ARG A 14 9.16 -22.82 -6.32
C ARG A 14 9.47 -21.88 -5.16
N GLU A 15 10.51 -22.16 -4.39
CA GLU A 15 10.98 -21.26 -3.34
C GLU A 15 11.43 -19.91 -3.93
N CYS A 16 12.25 -19.95 -4.99
CA CYS A 16 12.70 -18.76 -5.71
C CYS A 16 11.52 -17.96 -6.32
N LEU A 17 10.55 -18.65 -6.93
CA LEU A 17 9.33 -18.03 -7.45
C LEU A 17 8.59 -17.29 -6.34
N ASN A 18 8.47 -17.90 -5.15
CA ASN A 18 7.80 -17.27 -4.02
C ASN A 18 8.51 -16.00 -3.54
N GLU A 19 9.83 -15.95 -3.58
CA GLU A 19 10.63 -14.76 -3.29
C GLU A 19 10.37 -13.66 -4.33
N VAL A 20 10.36 -14.01 -5.62
CA VAL A 20 10.06 -13.08 -6.71
C VAL A 20 8.68 -12.46 -6.55
N LEU A 21 7.65 -13.26 -6.28
CA LEU A 21 6.30 -12.77 -6.05
C LEU A 21 6.21 -11.82 -4.85
N THR A 22 7.00 -12.07 -3.80
CA THR A 22 7.10 -11.16 -2.63
C THR A 22 7.75 -9.82 -3.00
N MET A 23 8.80 -9.85 -3.82
CA MET A 23 9.43 -8.63 -4.33
C MET A 23 8.47 -7.84 -5.21
N VAL A 24 7.74 -8.52 -6.10
CA VAL A 24 6.70 -7.92 -6.94
C VAL A 24 5.63 -7.24 -6.11
N GLU A 25 5.14 -7.89 -5.06
CA GLU A 25 4.17 -7.33 -4.11
C GLU A 25 4.69 -6.03 -3.47
N SER A 26 5.94 -6.06 -3.00
CA SER A 26 6.60 -4.91 -2.39
C SER A 26 6.75 -3.75 -3.37
N ILE A 27 7.19 -4.02 -4.60
CA ILE A 27 7.33 -3.02 -5.66
C ILE A 27 5.96 -2.41 -5.99
N LYS A 28 4.93 -3.24 -6.17
CA LYS A 28 3.58 -2.79 -6.53
C LYS A 28 2.98 -1.89 -5.44
N ARG A 29 3.28 -2.15 -4.16
CA ARG A 29 2.84 -1.28 -3.04
C ARG A 29 3.55 0.06 -2.96
N ASN A 30 4.77 0.19 -3.49
CA ASN A 30 5.64 1.34 -3.22
C ASN A 30 5.97 2.23 -4.44
N VAL A 31 5.64 1.81 -5.67
CA VAL A 31 6.02 2.57 -6.88
C VAL A 31 4.82 3.34 -7.48
N GLU A 32 5.01 4.65 -7.67
CA GLU A 32 4.03 5.56 -8.28
C GLU A 32 4.30 5.78 -9.78
N SER A 33 3.85 4.87 -10.66
CA SER A 33 3.92 5.12 -12.11
C SER A 33 2.88 4.30 -12.87
N SER A 34 2.12 4.96 -13.76
CA SER A 34 1.22 4.30 -14.71
C SER A 34 1.97 3.40 -15.69
N ASP A 35 3.24 3.72 -15.99
CA ASP A 35 4.12 2.97 -16.91
C ASP A 35 4.51 1.59 -16.31
N TRP A 36 4.41 1.46 -14.99
CA TRP A 36 4.69 0.21 -14.27
C TRP A 36 3.56 -0.82 -14.38
N ASN A 37 2.31 -0.37 -14.58
CA ASN A 37 1.17 -1.29 -14.60
C ASN A 37 1.20 -2.25 -15.79
N GLU A 38 1.58 -1.77 -16.97
CA GLU A 38 1.64 -2.60 -18.18
C GLU A 38 2.81 -3.60 -18.11
N ARG A 39 4.00 -3.13 -17.73
CA ARG A 39 5.18 -4.02 -17.56
C ARG A 39 4.97 -5.06 -16.47
N MET A 40 4.35 -4.66 -15.35
CA MET A 40 4.05 -5.58 -14.25
C MET A 40 3.01 -6.62 -14.66
N SER A 41 1.99 -6.20 -15.41
CA SER A 41 0.99 -7.13 -15.96
C SER A 41 1.64 -8.16 -16.90
N GLY A 42 2.55 -7.71 -17.77
CA GLY A 42 3.33 -8.60 -18.63
C GLY A 42 4.19 -9.59 -17.84
N LEU A 43 4.87 -9.14 -16.79
CA LEU A 43 5.67 -10.00 -15.92
C LEU A 43 4.81 -11.04 -15.18
N LEU A 44 3.68 -10.63 -14.60
CA LEU A 44 2.77 -11.55 -13.91
C LEU A 44 2.20 -12.61 -14.86
N ASN A 45 1.86 -12.24 -16.10
CA ASN A 45 1.39 -13.20 -17.11
C ASN A 45 2.49 -14.21 -17.50
N TYR A 46 3.74 -13.75 -17.63
CA TYR A 46 4.87 -14.63 -17.91
C TYR A 46 5.14 -15.59 -16.74
N ILE A 47 5.10 -15.08 -15.50
CA ILE A 47 5.24 -15.89 -14.30
C ILE A 47 4.10 -16.92 -14.19
N GLU A 48 2.86 -16.54 -14.48
CA GLU A 48 1.70 -17.46 -14.45
C GLU A 48 1.87 -18.59 -15.46
N GLN A 49 2.40 -18.29 -16.66
CA GLN A 49 2.71 -19.32 -17.65
C GLN A 49 3.79 -20.29 -17.15
N LEU A 50 4.90 -19.77 -16.62
CA LEU A 50 5.99 -20.61 -16.10
C LEU A 50 5.53 -21.47 -14.92
N ASP A 51 4.73 -20.92 -14.00
CA ASP A 51 4.17 -21.65 -12.87
C ASP A 51 3.21 -22.76 -13.31
N ARG A 52 2.40 -22.51 -14.35
CA ARG A 52 1.56 -23.54 -14.96
C ARG A 52 2.40 -24.67 -15.54
N GLU A 53 3.39 -24.35 -16.37
CA GLU A 53 4.28 -25.34 -16.99
C GLU A 53 5.00 -26.18 -15.90
N ALA A 54 5.60 -25.51 -14.92
CA ALA A 54 6.27 -26.18 -13.80
C ALA A 54 5.31 -27.06 -12.97
N THR A 55 4.05 -26.67 -12.82
CA THR A 55 3.05 -27.47 -12.10
C THR A 55 2.72 -28.75 -12.85
N ILE A 56 2.49 -28.68 -14.15
CA ILE A 56 2.26 -29.85 -15.00
C ILE A 56 3.49 -30.78 -14.96
N GLU A 57 4.69 -30.23 -15.14
CA GLU A 57 5.93 -31.02 -15.11
C GLU A 57 6.16 -31.72 -13.77
N THR A 58 5.88 -31.04 -12.66
CA THR A 58 5.99 -31.60 -11.31
C THR A 58 5.04 -32.79 -11.13
N GLU A 59 3.80 -32.68 -11.60
CA GLU A 59 2.82 -33.76 -11.51
C GLU A 59 3.24 -34.97 -12.34
N VAL A 60 3.66 -34.77 -13.60
CA VAL A 60 4.14 -35.86 -14.45
C VAL A 60 5.37 -36.54 -13.84
N LEU A 61 6.31 -35.78 -13.28
CA LEU A 61 7.46 -36.36 -12.59
C LEU A 61 7.03 -37.21 -11.38
N LYS A 62 6.04 -36.78 -10.60
CA LYS A 62 5.48 -37.55 -9.48
C LYS A 62 4.79 -38.83 -9.96
N GLU A 63 3.99 -38.75 -11.03
CA GLU A 63 3.34 -39.91 -11.65
C GLU A 63 4.38 -40.95 -12.09
N ILE A 64 5.39 -40.52 -12.87
CA ILE A 64 6.45 -41.41 -13.37
C ILE A 64 7.29 -41.97 -12.21
N HIS A 65 7.60 -41.16 -11.19
CA HIS A 65 8.34 -41.62 -10.02
C HIS A 65 7.57 -42.71 -9.26
N SER A 66 6.24 -42.57 -9.14
CA SER A 66 5.38 -43.53 -8.44
C SER A 66 5.21 -44.87 -9.17
N GLN A 67 5.35 -44.89 -10.50
CA GLN A 67 5.18 -46.10 -11.33
C GLN A 67 6.41 -47.03 -11.36
N GLY A 68 7.53 -46.64 -10.75
CA GLY A 68 8.73 -47.47 -10.62
C GLY A 68 9.64 -47.49 -11.86
N SER A 69 10.96 -47.52 -11.61
CA SER A 69 12.01 -47.39 -12.63
C SER A 69 12.44 -48.76 -13.17
N SER A 70 11.72 -49.34 -14.13
CA SER A 70 12.18 -50.52 -14.88
C SER A 70 12.48 -50.27 -16.36
N ALA A 71 12.35 -49.03 -16.83
CA ALA A 71 12.50 -48.69 -18.25
C ALA A 71 13.77 -47.87 -18.51
N ASP A 72 14.36 -48.07 -19.68
CA ASP A 72 15.49 -47.28 -20.18
C ASP A 72 15.19 -45.77 -20.18
N SER A 73 16.26 -44.98 -20.03
CA SER A 73 16.23 -43.53 -19.87
C SER A 73 15.56 -42.79 -21.03
N ASP A 74 15.72 -43.25 -22.27
CA ASP A 74 15.09 -42.67 -23.46
C ASP A 74 13.58 -42.93 -23.46
N THR A 75 13.17 -44.16 -23.13
CA THR A 75 11.75 -44.50 -22.96
C THR A 75 11.09 -43.65 -21.87
N SER A 76 11.82 -43.32 -20.81
CA SER A 76 11.31 -42.47 -19.73
C SER A 76 11.11 -41.00 -20.16
N ARG A 77 11.96 -40.47 -21.05
CA ARG A 77 11.83 -39.09 -21.56
C ARG A 77 10.66 -38.95 -22.53
N ASP A 78 10.45 -39.92 -23.39
CA ASP A 78 9.33 -39.90 -24.34
C ASP A 78 7.99 -40.03 -23.61
N ARG A 79 7.91 -40.89 -22.58
CA ARG A 79 6.73 -40.96 -21.70
C ARG A 79 6.43 -39.64 -21.01
N PHE A 80 7.47 -38.96 -20.50
CA PHE A 80 7.34 -37.64 -19.89
C PHE A 80 6.74 -36.64 -20.89
N ARG A 81 7.36 -36.49 -22.07
CA ARG A 81 6.86 -35.56 -23.10
C ARG A 81 5.41 -35.85 -23.49
N LYS A 82 5.10 -37.13 -23.74
CA LYS A 82 3.75 -37.55 -24.12
C LYS A 82 2.73 -37.21 -23.04
N ARG A 83 3.06 -37.43 -21.77
CA ARG A 83 2.13 -37.14 -20.66
C ARG A 83 1.90 -35.64 -20.47
N ILE A 84 2.92 -34.79 -20.66
CA ILE A 84 2.75 -33.32 -20.69
C ILE A 84 1.73 -32.92 -21.77
N GLU A 85 1.87 -33.48 -22.98
CA GLU A 85 0.94 -33.22 -24.08
C GLU A 85 -0.49 -33.68 -23.74
N GLU A 86 -0.65 -34.89 -23.18
CA GLU A 86 -1.94 -35.44 -22.76
C GLU A 86 -2.62 -34.54 -21.72
N ILE A 87 -1.92 -34.10 -20.67
CA ILE A 87 -2.47 -33.18 -19.66
C ILE A 87 -2.85 -31.83 -20.30
N GLY A 88 -2.07 -31.35 -21.27
CA GLY A 88 -2.40 -30.14 -22.03
C GLY A 88 -3.76 -30.22 -22.75
N TRP A 89 -4.15 -31.41 -23.22
CA TRP A 89 -5.45 -31.66 -23.85
C TRP A 89 -6.57 -31.98 -22.84
N GLU A 90 -6.27 -32.74 -21.79
CA GLU A 90 -7.23 -33.15 -20.76
C GLU A 90 -7.65 -31.98 -19.86
N GLU A 91 -6.70 -31.11 -19.50
CA GLU A 91 -6.89 -29.99 -18.59
C GLU A 91 -6.40 -28.66 -19.21
N PRO A 92 -7.04 -28.15 -20.28
CA PRO A 92 -6.58 -26.95 -20.99
C PRO A 92 -6.64 -25.68 -20.12
N ASN A 93 -7.43 -25.68 -19.05
CA ASN A 93 -7.57 -24.59 -18.09
C ASN A 93 -6.80 -24.84 -16.77
N LYS A 94 -5.89 -25.82 -16.74
CA LYS A 94 -5.09 -26.08 -15.54
C LYS A 94 -4.32 -24.83 -15.14
N ARG A 95 -4.49 -24.42 -13.89
CA ARG A 95 -3.76 -23.29 -13.30
C ARG A 95 -2.53 -23.81 -12.57
N GLY A 96 -1.48 -22.99 -12.51
CA GLY A 96 -0.32 -23.28 -11.69
C GLY A 96 -0.61 -23.13 -10.19
N GLU A 97 0.28 -23.64 -9.35
CA GLU A 97 0.13 -23.62 -7.89
C GLU A 97 0.10 -22.20 -7.31
N ALA A 98 0.83 -21.25 -7.92
CA ALA A 98 0.89 -19.86 -7.48
C ALA A 98 -0.23 -18.98 -8.07
N ALA A 99 -1.14 -19.55 -8.87
CA ALA A 99 -2.10 -18.77 -9.66
C ALA A 99 -3.03 -17.89 -8.80
N ASP A 100 -3.47 -18.38 -7.64
CA ASP A 100 -4.28 -17.58 -6.71
C ASP A 100 -3.48 -16.39 -6.15
N ARG A 101 -2.21 -16.61 -5.81
CA ARG A 101 -1.32 -15.54 -5.35
C ARG A 101 -1.07 -14.50 -6.44
N ILE A 102 -0.91 -14.94 -7.68
CA ILE A 102 -0.76 -14.06 -8.85
C ILE A 102 -2.02 -13.22 -9.07
N ASP A 103 -3.21 -13.81 -8.92
CA ASP A 103 -4.47 -13.08 -9.01
C ASP A 103 -4.63 -12.05 -7.90
N GLU A 104 -4.28 -12.41 -6.67
CA GLU A 104 -4.27 -11.45 -5.59
C GLU A 104 -3.30 -10.30 -5.88
N LEU A 105 -2.09 -10.58 -6.39
CA LEU A 105 -1.16 -9.54 -6.83
C LEU A 105 -1.73 -8.64 -7.92
N ARG A 106 -2.57 -9.15 -8.84
CA ARG A 106 -3.29 -8.31 -9.82
C ARG A 106 -4.27 -7.36 -9.13
N LYS A 107 -4.99 -7.84 -8.11
CA LYS A 107 -5.98 -7.11 -7.32
C LYS A 107 -5.41 -6.24 -6.21
N VAL A 108 -4.13 -6.39 -5.85
CA VAL A 108 -3.47 -5.50 -4.90
C VAL A 108 -3.57 -4.07 -5.44
N GLU A 109 -4.61 -3.37 -5.01
CA GLU A 109 -4.67 -1.93 -4.97
C GLU A 109 -3.73 -1.49 -3.87
N ARG A 110 -3.24 -0.24 -3.96
CA ARG A 110 -2.35 0.31 -2.95
C ARG A 110 -2.91 -0.02 -1.56
N ALA A 111 -2.07 -0.60 -0.69
CA ALA A 111 -2.25 -0.28 0.71
C ALA A 111 -2.12 1.24 0.75
N ASP A 112 -3.17 1.96 1.12
CA ASP A 112 -3.06 3.35 1.49
C ASP A 112 -2.06 3.42 2.64
N THR A 113 -0.77 3.46 2.32
CA THR A 113 0.31 3.87 3.20
C THR A 113 0.30 5.39 3.32
N SER A 114 -0.89 5.99 3.32
CA SER A 114 -1.14 7.01 4.32
C SER A 114 -0.88 6.31 5.64
N SER A 115 0.24 6.62 6.28
CA SER A 115 0.40 6.35 7.69
C SER A 115 -0.82 6.95 8.39
N THR A 116 -1.83 6.12 8.66
CA THR A 116 -3.01 6.50 9.42
C THR A 116 -2.56 6.63 10.86
N VAL A 117 -1.93 7.76 11.17
CA VAL A 117 -1.98 8.32 12.52
C VAL A 117 -3.45 8.65 12.73
N GLU A 118 -4.21 7.70 13.25
CA GLU A 118 -5.55 7.97 13.73
C GLU A 118 -5.41 8.95 14.89
N VAL A 119 -5.87 10.18 14.68
CA VAL A 119 -5.88 11.20 15.74
C VAL A 119 -6.92 10.76 16.75
N GLU A 120 -6.48 10.05 17.79
CA GLU A 120 -7.34 9.51 18.84
C GLU A 120 -8.14 10.64 19.51
N LYS A 121 -7.48 11.78 19.80
CA LYS A 121 -8.08 13.01 20.35
C LYS A 121 -7.27 14.26 19.96
N ILE A 122 -7.96 15.33 19.57
CA ILE A 122 -7.36 16.67 19.38
C ILE A 122 -7.46 17.43 20.69
N TYR A 123 -6.31 17.75 21.28
CA TYR A 123 -6.25 18.57 22.48
C TYR A 123 -5.92 20.02 22.13
N TYR A 124 -6.73 20.96 22.65
CA TYR A 124 -6.43 22.38 22.56
C TYR A 124 -5.77 22.90 23.83
N SER A 125 -4.81 23.81 23.66
CA SER A 125 -4.27 24.57 24.79
C SER A 125 -5.30 25.61 25.25
N ARG A 126 -5.46 25.73 26.57
CA ARG A 126 -6.26 26.81 27.19
C ARG A 126 -5.68 28.21 26.94
N LYS A 127 -4.40 28.29 26.58
CA LYS A 127 -3.68 29.55 26.38
C LYS A 127 -3.82 30.06 24.95
N ASP A 128 -4.17 31.33 24.83
CA ASP A 128 -4.22 32.06 23.57
C ASP A 128 -2.83 32.12 22.90
N PRO A 129 -2.70 31.72 21.62
CA PRO A 129 -1.43 31.76 20.92
C PRO A 129 -0.76 33.14 20.88
N TYR A 130 -1.53 34.22 20.90
CA TYR A 130 -1.02 35.59 20.86
C TYR A 130 -0.61 36.13 22.24
N THR A 131 -1.51 36.07 23.22
CA THR A 131 -1.30 36.74 24.52
C THR A 131 -0.76 35.82 25.60
N LYS A 132 -0.78 34.50 25.38
CA LYS A 132 -0.47 33.45 26.38
C LYS A 132 -1.35 33.50 27.63
N ARG A 133 -2.45 34.26 27.59
CA ARG A 133 -3.49 34.30 28.63
C ARG A 133 -4.55 33.24 28.35
N ASP A 134 -5.40 32.95 29.33
CA ASP A 134 -6.49 32.01 29.12
C ASP A 134 -7.53 32.57 28.15
N ILE A 135 -7.97 31.72 27.21
CA ILE A 135 -9.00 32.04 26.24
C ILE A 135 -10.35 32.17 26.97
N LYS A 136 -11.05 33.29 26.74
CA LYS A 136 -12.37 33.58 27.32
C LYS A 136 -13.49 33.47 26.29
N ASP A 137 -13.27 34.01 25.08
CA ASP A 137 -14.22 33.93 23.96
C ASP A 137 -13.55 33.19 22.78
N PRO A 138 -13.65 31.84 22.74
CA PRO A 138 -12.92 31.03 21.78
C PRO A 138 -13.47 31.20 20.36
N VAL A 139 -12.59 31.59 19.43
CA VAL A 139 -12.87 31.63 18.00
C VAL A 139 -11.92 30.74 17.24
N GLN A 140 -12.44 29.97 16.30
CA GLN A 140 -11.67 29.08 15.44
C GLN A 140 -11.57 29.66 14.02
N ASN A 141 -10.37 29.63 13.44
CA ASN A 141 -10.22 29.95 12.03
C ASN A 141 -10.72 28.79 11.16
N LYS A 142 -11.63 29.06 10.22
CA LYS A 142 -12.23 28.02 9.38
C LYS A 142 -11.24 27.31 8.44
N ILE A 143 -10.09 27.93 8.13
CA ILE A 143 -9.06 27.44 7.21
C ILE A 143 -8.02 26.59 7.94
N CYS A 144 -7.36 27.11 8.99
CA CYS A 144 -6.32 26.37 9.73
C CYS A 144 -6.80 25.64 10.98
N LYS A 145 -8.05 25.84 11.41
CA LYS A 145 -8.66 25.21 12.60
C LYS A 145 -7.99 25.55 13.95
N HIS A 146 -7.05 26.50 13.98
CA HIS A 146 -6.50 27.02 15.22
C HIS A 146 -7.50 27.92 15.95
N VAL A 147 -7.43 27.88 17.28
CA VAL A 147 -8.32 28.59 18.19
C VAL A 147 -7.58 29.74 18.86
N TYR A 148 -8.27 30.87 19.00
CA TYR A 148 -7.76 32.10 19.60
C TYR A 148 -8.79 32.68 20.56
N ASP A 149 -8.36 33.60 21.40
CA ASP A 149 -9.29 34.52 22.04
C ASP A 149 -9.75 35.58 21.02
N LYS A 150 -11.05 35.85 20.97
CA LYS A 150 -11.65 36.76 19.99
C LYS A 150 -11.08 38.16 20.05
N GLU A 151 -10.90 38.70 21.27
CA GLU A 151 -10.40 40.06 21.45
C GLU A 151 -8.95 40.14 20.99
N SER A 152 -8.12 39.15 21.36
CA SER A 152 -6.72 39.12 20.98
C SER A 152 -6.51 38.96 19.47
N ALA A 153 -7.29 38.10 18.80
CA ALA A 153 -7.24 37.92 17.35
C ALA A 153 -7.57 39.22 16.61
N LEU A 154 -8.61 39.90 17.04
CA LEU A 154 -9.06 41.16 16.44
C LEU A 154 -8.04 42.29 16.66
N VAL A 155 -7.43 42.38 17.85
CA VAL A 155 -6.35 43.37 18.11
C VAL A 155 -5.14 43.11 17.22
N ASN A 156 -4.70 41.85 17.09
CA ASN A 156 -3.56 41.50 16.25
C ASN A 156 -3.82 41.81 14.76
N ILE A 157 -5.00 41.47 14.24
CA ILE A 157 -5.36 41.78 12.85
C ILE A 157 -5.34 43.29 12.61
N ARG A 158 -5.87 44.10 13.54
CA ARG A 158 -5.83 45.57 13.44
C ARG A 158 -4.40 46.11 13.49
N GLU A 159 -3.56 45.62 14.40
CA GLU A 159 -2.17 46.06 14.53
C GLU A 159 -1.35 45.72 13.27
N CYS A 160 -1.51 44.52 12.72
CA CYS A 160 -0.89 44.15 11.45
C CYS A 160 -1.34 45.09 10.31
N LYS A 161 -2.65 45.40 10.23
CA LYS A 161 -3.17 46.34 9.24
C LYS A 161 -2.58 47.74 9.41
N LYS A 162 -2.48 48.25 10.64
CA LYS A 162 -1.88 49.55 10.96
C LYS A 162 -0.40 49.62 10.56
N ARG A 163 0.34 48.53 10.78
CA ARG A 163 1.77 48.41 10.42
C ARG A 163 2.00 48.01 8.96
N ARG A 164 0.95 47.83 8.15
CA ARG A 164 1.00 47.31 6.78
C ARG A 164 1.72 45.96 6.66
N LEU A 165 1.58 45.12 7.68
CA LEU A 165 2.13 43.77 7.74
C LEU A 165 1.04 42.72 7.46
N VAL A 166 1.44 41.60 6.88
CA VAL A 166 0.55 40.46 6.67
C VAL A 166 0.30 39.76 8.01
N CYS A 167 -0.95 39.76 8.48
CA CYS A 167 -1.33 39.04 9.70
C CYS A 167 -1.37 37.53 9.42
N ARG A 168 -0.36 36.78 9.86
CA ARG A 168 -0.33 35.31 9.73
C ARG A 168 -0.75 34.62 11.02
N CYS A 169 -1.12 33.36 10.90
CA CYS A 169 -1.32 32.50 12.06
C CYS A 169 -0.03 32.40 12.90
N PRO A 170 -0.09 32.61 14.22
CA PRO A 170 1.07 32.56 15.10
C PRO A 170 1.50 31.13 15.47
N VAL A 171 0.66 30.12 15.18
CA VAL A 171 0.99 28.72 15.45
C VAL A 171 2.07 28.26 14.47
N SER A 172 3.17 27.75 15.02
CA SER A 172 4.32 27.26 14.24
C SER A 172 3.91 26.16 13.26
N GLY A 173 4.43 26.20 12.04
CA GLY A 173 4.11 25.19 11.01
C GLY A 173 2.69 25.27 10.45
N CYS A 174 1.92 26.32 10.74
CA CYS A 174 0.57 26.45 10.21
C CYS A 174 0.56 26.43 8.66
N PRO A 175 -0.22 25.55 8.01
CA PRO A 175 -0.26 25.43 6.55
C PRO A 175 -1.01 26.59 5.89
N ASN A 176 -1.81 27.35 6.65
CA ASN A 176 -2.56 28.49 6.12
C ASN A 176 -1.64 29.69 5.87
N LYS A 177 -1.34 29.92 4.58
CA LYS A 177 -0.54 31.06 4.10
C LYS A 177 -1.38 32.34 3.86
N LYS A 178 -2.72 32.26 3.96
CA LYS A 178 -3.60 33.43 3.76
C LYS A 178 -3.56 34.36 4.98
N PRO A 179 -3.70 35.68 4.78
CA PRO A 179 -3.82 36.62 5.89
C PRO A 179 -5.04 36.30 6.75
N LEU A 180 -4.91 36.40 8.06
CA LEU A 180 -6.02 36.23 8.99
C LEU A 180 -6.97 37.43 8.91
N VAL A 181 -8.26 37.13 8.77
CA VAL A 181 -9.35 38.10 8.78
C VAL A 181 -10.46 37.62 9.70
N MET A 182 -11.16 38.56 10.35
CA MET A 182 -12.22 38.20 11.29
C MET A 182 -13.41 37.49 10.63
N SER A 183 -13.63 37.69 9.33
CA SER A 183 -14.64 36.96 8.54
C SER A 183 -14.37 35.46 8.39
N ASP A 184 -13.15 35.03 8.70
CA ASP A 184 -12.75 33.62 8.69
C ASP A 184 -12.77 32.99 10.08
N MET A 185 -13.10 33.77 11.11
CA MET A 185 -13.21 33.33 12.49
C MET A 185 -14.67 32.98 12.82
N VAL A 186 -14.89 31.79 13.33
CA VAL A 186 -16.20 31.31 13.78
C VAL A 186 -16.17 31.09 15.30
N ALA A 187 -17.29 31.36 15.98
CA ALA A 187 -17.40 31.06 17.41
C ALA A 187 -17.23 29.55 17.63
N PHE A 188 -16.40 29.17 18.60
CA PHE A 188 -16.10 27.77 18.90
C PHE A 188 -16.55 27.39 20.31
N SER A 189 -17.86 27.26 20.48
CA SER A 189 -18.51 26.99 21.78
C SER A 189 -18.06 25.68 22.44
N LYS A 190 -17.68 24.68 21.65
CA LYS A 190 -17.20 23.36 22.14
C LYS A 190 -15.73 23.35 22.57
N PHE A 191 -15.04 24.50 22.56
CA PHE A 191 -13.62 24.59 22.89
C PHE A 191 -13.28 23.98 24.25
N TYR A 192 -14.10 24.25 25.27
CA TYR A 192 -13.85 23.78 26.64
C TYR A 192 -14.04 22.27 26.79
N ASP A 193 -14.84 21.64 25.92
CA ASP A 193 -15.03 20.18 25.87
C ASP A 193 -13.80 19.45 25.28
N CYS A 194 -12.91 20.19 24.61
CA CYS A 194 -11.73 19.66 23.92
C CYS A 194 -10.41 20.12 24.57
N LEU A 195 -10.46 20.62 25.81
CA LEU A 195 -9.26 20.92 26.58
C LEU A 195 -8.62 19.63 27.10
N LYS A 196 -7.30 19.61 27.18
CA LYS A 196 -6.56 18.58 27.92
C LYS A 196 -6.63 18.92 29.41
N ASP A 197 -6.93 17.92 30.25
CA ASP A 197 -6.71 18.01 31.71
C ASP A 197 -5.23 18.29 32.04
#